data_AF-A0A1Y1ILM3-F1
#
_entry.id   AF-A0A1Y1ILM3-F1
#
_cell.length_a   1.000
_cell.length_b   1.000
_cell.length_c   1.000
_cell.angle_alpha   90.00
_cell.angle_beta   90.00
_cell.angle_gamma   90.00
#
_symmetry.space_group_name_H-M   'P 1'
#
loop_
_entity.id
_entity.type
_entity.pdbx_description
1 polymer ?
#
loop_
_entity_poly.entity_id
_entity_poly.type
_entity_poly.pdbx_seq_one_letter_code
_entity_poly.pdbx_strand_id
1 'polypeptide(L)'
;MAARAAYRHILRTVDSHITSVNNNQQWKDHIRTLFRAGASEPNATEAAKKIELAEDYAFLVESVRLQKDLLMSYNISTARDDKNRLAQSAARVGLQLPDLTPRHTPG
;
A
#
# COMPACT_ATOMS: atom_id res chain seq x y z
N MET A 1 -27.02 0.05 -8.89
CA MET A 1 -26.63 -0.10 -7.46
C MET A 1 -25.17 -0.53 -7.34
N ALA A 2 -24.75 -1.60 -8.03
CA ALA A 2 -23.39 -2.15 -7.97
C ALA A 2 -22.26 -1.15 -8.31
N ALA A 3 -22.39 -0.38 -9.40
CA ALA A 3 -21.35 0.58 -9.83
C ALA A 3 -20.96 1.61 -8.76
N ARG A 4 -21.94 2.11 -8.00
CA ARG A 4 -21.72 3.08 -6.91
C ARG A 4 -21.05 2.42 -5.69
N ALA A 5 -21.33 1.14 -5.45
CA ALA A 5 -20.69 0.40 -4.37
C ALA A 5 -19.21 0.16 -4.71
N ALA A 6 -18.91 -0.36 -5.90
CA ALA A 6 -17.55 -0.56 -6.40
C ALA A 6 -16.73 0.72 -6.41
N TYR A 7 -17.32 1.82 -6.88
CA TYR A 7 -16.69 3.15 -6.86
C TYR A 7 -16.28 3.60 -5.45
N ARG A 8 -17.17 3.45 -4.47
CA ARG A 8 -16.87 3.81 -3.08
C ARG A 8 -15.87 2.85 -2.45
N HIS A 9 -15.93 1.58 -2.81
CA HIS A 9 -15.03 0.57 -2.31
C HIS A 9 -13.60 0.87 -2.75
N ILE A 10 -13.34 0.97 -4.06
CA ILE A 10 -12.00 1.26 -4.59
C ILE A 10 -11.46 2.61 -4.10
N LEU A 11 -12.30 3.64 -4.02
CA LEU A 11 -11.87 4.93 -3.47
C LEU A 11 -11.43 4.83 -2.02
N ARG A 12 -12.16 4.08 -1.18
CA ARG A 12 -11.80 3.91 0.22
C ARG A 12 -10.49 3.13 0.34
N THR A 13 -10.35 2.04 -0.41
CA THR A 13 -9.15 1.18 -0.41
C THR A 13 -7.91 1.94 -0.89
N VAL A 14 -8.05 2.76 -1.94
CA VAL A 14 -6.96 3.60 -2.44
C VAL A 14 -6.63 4.73 -1.45
N ASP A 15 -7.65 5.30 -0.80
CA ASP A 15 -7.46 6.35 0.19
C ASP A 15 -6.68 5.86 1.41
N SER A 16 -7.08 4.71 1.95
CA SER A 16 -6.44 4.09 3.13
C SER A 16 -5.02 3.62 2.86
N HIS A 17 -4.73 3.09 1.67
CA HIS A 17 -3.50 2.33 1.43
C HIS A 17 -2.48 3.01 0.52
N ILE A 18 -2.92 3.88 -0.39
CA ILE A 18 -2.03 4.54 -1.36
C ILE A 18 -1.89 6.02 -1.02
N THR A 19 -2.99 6.71 -0.69
CA THR A 19 -2.94 8.17 -0.50
C THR A 19 -2.82 8.61 0.95
N SER A 20 -2.97 7.73 1.95
CA SER A 20 -2.89 8.13 3.37
C SER A 20 -1.52 8.71 3.77
N VAL A 21 -0.44 8.28 3.11
CA VAL A 21 0.93 8.72 3.42
C VAL A 21 1.31 10.03 2.70
N ASN A 22 0.83 10.21 1.46
CA ASN A 22 1.28 11.31 0.58
C ASN A 22 0.18 12.29 0.18
N ASN A 23 -1.05 12.11 0.68
CA ASN A 23 -2.27 12.82 0.30
C ASN A 23 -2.39 13.04 -1.22
N ASN A 24 -1.97 12.08 -2.05
CA ASN A 24 -1.86 12.29 -3.50
C ASN A 24 -3.23 12.21 -4.19
N GLN A 25 -3.80 13.35 -4.59
CA GLN A 25 -5.10 13.42 -5.26
C GLN A 25 -5.12 12.79 -6.67
N GLN A 26 -3.97 12.62 -7.33
CA GLN A 26 -3.92 12.13 -8.71
C GLN A 26 -4.60 10.76 -8.85
N TRP A 27 -4.45 9.88 -7.86
CA TRP A 27 -5.11 8.57 -7.86
C TRP A 27 -6.63 8.67 -7.77
N LYS A 28 -7.14 9.56 -6.90
CA LYS A 28 -8.59 9.80 -6.74
C LYS A 28 -9.18 10.40 -8.01
N ASP A 29 -8.47 11.32 -8.65
CA ASP A 29 -8.90 11.97 -9.89
C ASP A 29 -8.84 11.03 -11.09
N HIS A 30 -7.84 10.14 -11.15
CA HIS A 30 -7.77 9.08 -12.14
C HIS A 30 -8.98 8.14 -12.04
N ILE A 31 -9.31 7.66 -10.83
CA ILE A 31 -10.48 6.80 -10.59
C ILE A 31 -11.78 7.52 -10.97
N ARG A 32 -11.93 8.81 -10.60
CA ARG A 32 -13.09 9.63 -11.02
C ARG A 32 -13.21 9.69 -12.53
N THR A 33 -12.11 9.87 -13.23
CA THR A 33 -12.10 10.00 -14.70
C THR A 33 -12.49 8.67 -15.35
N LEU A 34 -11.97 7.54 -14.87
CA LEU A 34 -12.32 6.20 -15.35
C LEU A 34 -13.81 5.88 -15.14
N PHE A 35 -14.36 6.19 -13.97
CA PHE A 35 -15.78 5.95 -13.69
C PHE A 35 -16.71 6.87 -14.48
N ARG A 36 -16.29 8.13 -14.74
CA ARG A 36 -17.03 9.04 -15.62
C ARG A 36 -17.02 8.56 -17.07
N ALA A 37 -15.88 8.09 -17.57
CA ALA A 37 -15.76 7.51 -18.90
C ALA A 37 -16.61 6.23 -19.04
N GLY A 38 -16.60 5.35 -18.03
CA GLY A 38 -17.42 4.14 -18.00
C GLY A 38 -18.93 4.40 -17.89
N ALA A 39 -19.35 5.51 -17.27
CA ALA A 39 -20.76 5.89 -17.19
C ALA A 39 -21.36 6.35 -18.53
N SER A 40 -20.50 6.74 -19.48
CA SER A 40 -20.91 7.16 -20.82
C SER A 40 -20.99 6.00 -21.82
N GLU A 41 -20.69 4.77 -21.38
CA GLU A 41 -20.75 3.57 -22.23
C GLU A 41 -22.19 3.10 -22.41
N PRO A 42 -22.68 2.98 -23.66
CA PRO A 42 -24.04 2.52 -23.93
C PRO A 42 -24.21 1.00 -23.77
N ASN A 43 -23.11 0.24 -23.70
CA ASN A 43 -23.14 -1.22 -23.64
C ASN A 43 -23.13 -1.70 -22.18
N ALA A 44 -24.26 -2.26 -21.74
CA ALA A 44 -24.45 -2.75 -20.37
C ALA A 44 -23.47 -3.86 -19.97
N THR A 45 -23.04 -4.69 -20.92
CA THR A 45 -22.09 -5.79 -20.67
C THR A 45 -20.68 -5.27 -20.41
N GLU A 46 -20.24 -4.26 -21.17
CA GLU A 46 -18.95 -3.61 -20.97
C GLU A 46 -18.93 -2.79 -19.67
N ALA A 47 -20.05 -2.14 -19.33
CA ALA A 47 -20.20 -1.47 -18.05
C ALA A 47 -20.08 -2.45 -16.87
N ALA A 48 -20.68 -3.64 -16.96
CA ALA A 48 -20.58 -4.68 -15.94
C ALA A 48 -19.13 -5.18 -15.77
N LYS A 49 -18.42 -5.48 -16.87
CA LYS A 49 -16.99 -5.87 -16.83
C LYS A 49 -16.10 -4.81 -16.18
N LYS A 50 -16.34 -3.52 -16.47
CA LYS A 50 -15.57 -2.42 -15.86
C LYS A 50 -15.83 -2.30 -14.35
N ILE A 51 -17.04 -2.62 -13.89
CA ILE A 51 -17.39 -2.66 -12.46
C ILE A 51 -16.70 -3.84 -11.78
N GLU A 52 -16.74 -5.02 -12.39
CA GLU A 52 -16.03 -6.22 -11.93
C GLU A 52 -14.52 -5.97 -11.80
N LEU A 53 -13.92 -5.40 -12.85
CA LEU A 53 -12.51 -5.02 -12.85
C LEU A 53 -12.15 -4.10 -11.67
N ALA A 54 -13.03 -3.15 -11.32
CA ALA A 54 -12.79 -2.26 -10.19
C ALA A 54 -12.84 -2.98 -8.83
N GLU A 55 -13.73 -3.96 -8.67
CA GLU A 55 -13.79 -4.82 -7.48
C GLU A 55 -12.54 -5.71 -7.38
N ASP A 56 -12.10 -6.30 -8.50
CA ASP A 56 -10.87 -7.11 -8.56
C ASP A 56 -9.63 -6.31 -8.15
N TYR A 57 -9.51 -5.07 -8.62
CA TYR A 57 -8.43 -4.19 -8.20
C TYR A 57 -8.52 -3.81 -6.73
N ALA A 58 -9.73 -3.56 -6.20
CA ALA A 58 -9.90 -3.30 -4.77
C ALA A 58 -9.46 -4.50 -3.93
N PHE A 59 -9.82 -5.72 -4.36
CA PHE A 59 -9.39 -6.96 -3.73
C PHE A 59 -7.87 -7.16 -3.80
N LEU A 60 -7.24 -6.86 -4.94
CA LEU A 60 -5.80 -6.95 -5.11
C LEU A 60 -5.04 -6.01 -4.16
N VAL A 61 -5.46 -4.75 -4.08
CA VAL A 61 -4.81 -3.76 -3.19
C VAL A 61 -4.92 -4.19 -1.73
N GLU A 62 -6.09 -4.69 -1.32
CA GLU A 62 -6.30 -5.18 0.04
C GLU A 62 -5.45 -6.43 0.32
N SER A 63 -5.35 -7.36 -0.63
CA SER A 63 -4.52 -8.56 -0.50
C SER A 63 -3.04 -8.22 -0.36
N VAL A 64 -2.54 -7.29 -1.18
CA VAL A 64 -1.15 -6.80 -1.11
C VAL A 64 -0.88 -6.14 0.24
N ARG A 65 -1.82 -5.35 0.76
CA ARG A 65 -1.69 -4.76 2.10
C ARG A 65 -1.60 -5.84 3.18
N LEU A 66 -2.53 -6.79 3.19
CA LEU A 66 -2.54 -7.86 4.18
C LEU A 66 -1.22 -8.65 4.15
N GLN A 67 -0.72 -8.95 2.96
CA GLN A 67 0.58 -9.62 2.80
C GLN A 67 1.74 -8.76 3.32
N LYS A 68 1.73 -7.45 3.06
CA LYS A 68 2.74 -6.53 3.59
C LYS A 68 2.71 -6.49 5.11
N ASP A 69 1.52 -6.34 5.71
CA ASP A 69 1.35 -6.31 7.16
C ASP A 69 1.81 -7.64 7.80
N LEU A 70 1.52 -8.76 7.14
CA LEU A 70 2.01 -10.07 7.55
C LEU A 70 3.54 -10.13 7.52
N LEU A 71 4.18 -9.72 6.42
CA LEU A 71 5.65 -9.67 6.32
C LEU A 71 6.29 -8.74 7.36
N MET A 72 5.63 -7.63 7.70
CA MET A 72 6.07 -6.76 8.79
C MET A 72 5.92 -7.44 10.17
N SER A 73 4.82 -8.17 10.40
CA SER A 73 4.58 -8.90 11.66
C SER A 73 5.58 -10.02 11.91
N TYR A 74 6.08 -10.68 10.86
CA TYR A 74 7.10 -11.71 10.94
C TYR A 74 8.52 -11.15 11.17
N ASN A 75 8.67 -9.85 11.43
CA ASN A 75 9.98 -9.21 11.60
C ASN A 75 10.88 -9.33 10.34
N ILE A 76 10.33 -9.63 9.16
CA ILE A 76 11.12 -9.73 7.92
C ILE A 76 11.48 -8.32 7.39
N SER A 77 10.74 -7.29 7.83
CA SER A 77 11.03 -5.88 7.48
C SER A 77 12.06 -5.21 8.40
N THR A 78 12.62 -5.90 9.40
CA THR A 78 13.35 -5.24 10.49
C THR A 78 14.86 -5.18 10.32
N ALA A 79 15.31 -4.58 9.22
CA ALA A 79 16.66 -4.02 9.18
C ALA A 79 16.70 -2.55 9.70
N ARG A 80 15.59 -1.80 9.64
CA ARG A 80 15.61 -0.35 9.94
C ARG A 80 15.01 0.03 11.30
N ASP A 81 13.81 -0.45 11.63
CA ASP A 81 13.15 -0.06 12.88
C ASP A 81 13.69 -0.80 14.11
N ASP A 82 14.05 -2.09 13.96
CA ASP A 82 14.70 -2.84 15.04
C ASP A 82 16.10 -2.32 15.34
N LYS A 83 16.85 -1.82 14.35
CA LYS A 83 18.16 -1.20 14.60
C LYS A 83 18.06 -0.05 15.59
N ASN A 84 17.04 0.81 15.44
CA ASN A 84 16.84 1.94 16.35
C ASN A 84 16.40 1.48 17.74
N ARG A 85 15.50 0.49 17.83
CA ARG A 85 15.05 -0.06 19.13
C ARG A 85 16.18 -0.83 19.85
N LEU A 86 16.99 -1.58 19.11
CA LEU A 86 18.18 -2.26 19.62
C LEU A 86 19.25 -1.27 20.05
N ALA A 87 19.49 -0.19 19.29
CA ALA A 87 20.44 0.86 19.66
C ALA A 87 20.02 1.55 20.97
N GLN A 88 18.74 1.88 21.12
CA GLN A 88 18.20 2.46 22.35
C GLN A 88 18.27 1.49 23.54
N SER A 89 17.99 0.21 23.30
CA SER A 89 18.07 -0.83 24.34
C SER A 89 19.51 -1.07 24.78
N ALA A 90 20.46 -1.13 23.84
CA ALA A 90 21.89 -1.26 24.11
C ALA A 90 22.38 -0.05 24.91
N ALA A 91 22.04 1.18 24.51
CA ALA A 91 22.45 2.40 25.22
C ALA A 91 21.93 2.43 26.67
N ARG A 92 20.72 1.93 26.92
CA ARG A 92 20.13 1.83 28.27
C ARG A 92 20.89 0.89 29.20
N VAL A 93 21.57 -0.11 28.66
CA VAL A 93 22.39 -1.06 29.43
C VAL A 93 23.90 -0.76 29.32
N GLY A 94 24.26 0.41 28.77
CA GLY A 94 25.67 0.82 28.60
C GLY A 94 26.42 0.11 27.48
N LEU A 95 25.71 -0.54 26.56
CA LEU A 95 26.27 -1.24 25.40
C LEU A 95 26.14 -0.39 24.12
N GLN A 96 27.09 -0.55 23.19
CA GLN A 96 27.02 0.04 21.86
C GLN A 96 26.89 -1.07 20.81
N LEU A 97 26.04 -0.86 19.80
CA LEU A 97 25.94 -1.78 18.68
C LEU A 97 27.20 -1.68 17.80
N PRO A 98 27.79 -2.82 17.39
CA PRO A 98 28.93 -2.81 16.48
C PRO A 98 28.51 -2.29 15.10
N ASP A 99 29.41 -1.54 14.47
CA ASP A 99 29.18 -0.98 13.14
C ASP A 99 29.32 -2.10 12.09
N LEU A 100 28.18 -2.60 11.61
CA LEU A 100 28.11 -3.73 10.68
C LEU A 100 28.38 -3.31 9.22
N THR A 101 28.81 -2.07 8.95
CA THR A 101 29.28 -1.70 7.62
C THR A 101 30.58 -2.44 7.34
N PRO A 102 30.66 -3.30 6.31
CA PRO A 102 31.91 -3.96 5.96
C PRO A 102 32.92 -2.88 5.60
N ARG A 103 33.98 -2.74 6.42
CA ARG A 103 35.12 -1.90 6.08
C ARG A 103 35.74 -2.49 4.82
N HIS A 104 35.61 -1.80 3.70
CA HIS A 104 36.44 -2.06 2.54
C HIS A 104 37.88 -1.74 2.96
N THR A 105 38.66 -2.76 3.30
CA THR A 105 40.11 -2.64 3.46
C THR A 105 40.72 -2.64 2.06
N PRO A 106 41.27 -1.52 1.56
CA PRO A 106 42.10 -1.58 0.37
C PRO A 106 43.44 -2.20 0.80
N GLY A 107 43.74 -3.37 0.23
CA GLY A 107 45.08 -3.97 0.25
C GLY A 107 45.85 -3.54 -0.98
#